data_AF-A0A9C8C3D5-F1
#
_entry.id   AF-A0A9C8C3D5-F1
#
_cell.length_a   1.000
_cell.length_b   1.000
_cell.length_c   1.000
_cell.angle_alpha   90.00
_cell.angle_beta   90.00
_cell.angle_gamma   90.00
#
_symmetry.space_group_name_H-M   'P 1'
#
loop_
_entity.id
_entity.type
_entity.pdbx_description
1 polymer ?
#
loop_
_entity_poly.entity_id
_entity_poly.type
_entity_poly.pdbx_seq_one_letter_code
_entity_poly.pdbx_strand_id
1 'polypeptide(L)'
;MITELKRDLKKVEEALRREVASGHEIVLSAEKEKTDLLCAKLLLLSAKFGNYDFKKLLPAALAVEFFNFAFKKHYSHQPRQRRAGITAISHQQTNFSLIIGDFYYAKAISLASSLNNVRAIDILAQTILSFARGNSEKLSVAERLRESAVLYQTSCWLGTLISGADEKVVETLKAYGINLGMFYEIKKRSNDTAETYKNNILKTLRLLPENDAKKELQLLIPD
;
A
#
# COMPACT_ATOMS: atom_id res chain seq x y z
N MET A 1 8.12 -0.06 -18.36
CA MET A 1 7.22 -1.04 -17.75
C MET A 1 7.36 -2.40 -18.44
N ILE A 2 8.16 -3.27 -17.81
CA ILE A 2 8.36 -4.69 -18.16
C ILE A 2 7.02 -5.34 -18.54
N THR A 3 6.93 -5.95 -19.72
CA THR A 3 5.69 -6.52 -20.28
C THR A 3 5.00 -7.50 -19.33
N GLU A 4 5.79 -8.32 -18.62
CA GLU A 4 5.30 -9.26 -17.61
C GLU A 4 4.62 -8.55 -16.42
N LEU A 5 5.22 -7.47 -15.90
CA LEU A 5 4.63 -6.70 -14.79
C LEU A 5 3.30 -6.06 -15.20
N LYS A 6 3.18 -5.56 -16.43
CA LYS A 6 1.91 -5.00 -16.93
C LYS A 6 0.82 -6.07 -16.95
N ARG A 7 1.15 -7.26 -17.44
CA ARG A 7 0.24 -8.41 -17.48
C ARG A 7 -0.20 -8.82 -16.07
N ASP A 8 0.73 -8.91 -15.15
CA ASP A 8 0.47 -9.36 -13.78
C ASP A 8 -0.34 -8.32 -12.99
N LEU A 9 -0.07 -7.02 -13.15
CA LEU A 9 -0.91 -5.96 -12.59
C LEU A 9 -2.33 -5.96 -13.16
N LYS A 10 -2.50 -6.24 -14.46
CA LYS A 10 -3.83 -6.39 -15.05
C LYS A 10 -4.61 -7.54 -14.39
N LYS A 11 -3.95 -8.66 -14.09
CA LYS A 11 -4.57 -9.78 -13.37
C LYS A 11 -4.92 -9.42 -11.93
N VAL A 12 -4.11 -8.61 -11.25
CA VAL A 12 -4.44 -8.05 -9.93
C VAL A 12 -5.69 -7.19 -10.03
N GLU A 13 -5.77 -6.28 -11.02
CA GLU A 13 -6.94 -5.43 -11.24
C GLU A 13 -8.22 -6.25 -11.49
N GLU A 14 -8.15 -7.25 -12.37
CA GLU A 14 -9.27 -8.16 -12.66
C GLU A 14 -9.71 -8.95 -11.43
N ALA A 15 -8.75 -9.43 -10.63
CA ALA A 15 -9.04 -10.15 -9.40
C ALA A 15 -9.67 -9.23 -8.34
N LEU A 16 -9.18 -7.99 -8.16
CA LEU A 16 -9.79 -7.01 -7.25
C LEU A 16 -11.26 -6.76 -7.60
N ARG A 17 -11.57 -6.56 -8.90
CA ARG A 17 -12.95 -6.37 -9.36
C ARG A 17 -13.85 -7.56 -9.00
N ARG A 18 -13.36 -8.79 -9.19
CA ARG A 18 -14.13 -10.00 -8.84
C ARG A 18 -14.39 -10.08 -7.33
N GLU A 19 -13.37 -9.83 -6.52
CA GLU A 19 -13.50 -9.90 -5.06
C GLU A 19 -14.46 -8.83 -4.53
N VAL A 20 -14.42 -7.61 -5.10
CA VAL A 20 -15.37 -6.53 -4.80
C VAL A 20 -16.79 -6.89 -5.23
N ALA A 21 -16.97 -7.39 -6.46
CA ALA A 21 -18.29 -7.77 -6.97
C ALA A 21 -18.94 -8.93 -6.19
N SER A 22 -18.14 -9.83 -5.61
CA SER A 22 -18.62 -10.94 -4.80
C SER A 22 -19.10 -10.55 -3.39
N GLY A 23 -18.79 -9.34 -2.92
CA GLY A 23 -18.92 -8.95 -1.52
C GLY A 23 -20.27 -8.37 -1.08
N HIS A 24 -21.03 -7.74 -2.00
CA HIS A 24 -22.42 -7.21 -1.90
C HIS A 24 -22.57 -6.05 -2.91
N GLU A 25 -23.79 -5.73 -3.39
CA GLU A 25 -24.09 -4.54 -4.22
C GLU A 25 -23.52 -3.23 -3.63
N ILE A 26 -23.38 -3.20 -2.30
CA ILE A 26 -22.81 -2.13 -1.48
C ILE A 26 -21.37 -1.75 -1.90
N VAL A 27 -20.56 -2.73 -2.34
CA VAL A 27 -19.13 -2.53 -2.67
C VAL A 27 -18.92 -2.01 -4.10
N LEU A 28 -19.87 -2.27 -5.01
CA LEU A 28 -19.80 -1.85 -6.43
C LEU A 28 -19.77 -0.32 -6.60
N SER A 29 -20.36 0.44 -5.67
CA SER A 29 -20.32 1.90 -5.67
C SER A 29 -18.90 2.49 -5.51
N ALA A 30 -17.96 1.71 -4.98
CA ALA A 30 -16.55 2.11 -4.81
C ALA A 30 -15.68 1.82 -6.05
N GLU A 31 -16.17 1.07 -7.03
CA GLU A 31 -15.40 0.62 -8.23
C GLU A 31 -15.02 1.75 -9.19
N LYS A 32 -15.63 2.93 -9.07
CA LYS A 32 -15.36 4.07 -9.98
C LYS A 32 -14.02 4.78 -9.73
N GLU A 33 -13.32 4.49 -8.63
CA GLU A 33 -12.00 5.05 -8.39
C GLU A 33 -10.93 4.29 -9.20
N LYS A 34 -10.30 4.98 -10.15
CA LYS A 34 -9.13 4.48 -10.85
C LYS A 34 -8.00 4.25 -9.84
N THR A 35 -7.67 2.99 -9.58
CA THR A 35 -6.59 2.62 -8.66
C THR A 35 -5.28 2.55 -9.41
N ASP A 36 -4.24 3.22 -8.92
CA ASP A 36 -2.88 3.17 -9.48
C ASP A 36 -2.15 1.84 -9.17
N LEU A 37 -2.74 0.99 -8.31
CA LEU A 37 -2.21 -0.29 -7.85
C LEU A 37 -0.76 -0.20 -7.37
N LEU A 38 -0.41 0.94 -6.77
CA LEU A 38 0.98 1.25 -6.43
C LEU A 38 1.53 0.28 -5.37
N CYS A 39 0.70 -0.15 -4.41
CA CYS A 39 1.12 -1.09 -3.36
C CYS A 39 1.36 -2.49 -3.97
N ALA A 40 0.45 -2.97 -4.80
CA ALA A 40 0.63 -4.21 -5.55
C ALA A 40 1.87 -4.13 -6.46
N LYS A 41 2.07 -3.01 -7.14
CA LYS A 41 3.25 -2.80 -8.00
C LYS A 41 4.55 -2.87 -7.21
N LEU A 42 4.62 -2.23 -6.04
CA LEU A 42 5.79 -2.30 -5.16
C LEU A 42 6.06 -3.71 -4.66
N LEU A 43 5.01 -4.45 -4.29
CA LEU A 43 5.12 -5.84 -3.86
C LEU A 43 5.68 -6.72 -4.99
N LEU A 44 5.10 -6.64 -6.19
CA LEU A 44 5.54 -7.43 -7.34
C LEU A 44 6.96 -7.08 -7.79
N LEU A 45 7.33 -5.80 -7.79
CA LEU A 45 8.69 -5.36 -8.10
C LEU A 45 9.70 -5.85 -7.06
N SER A 46 9.35 -5.78 -5.78
CA SER A 46 10.20 -6.24 -4.69
C SER A 46 10.42 -7.76 -4.74
N ALA A 47 9.39 -8.52 -5.11
CA ALA A 47 9.49 -9.96 -5.27
C ALA A 47 10.47 -10.39 -6.38
N LYS A 48 10.72 -9.55 -7.39
CA LYS A 48 11.67 -9.82 -8.49
C LYS A 48 13.14 -9.81 -8.06
N PHE A 49 13.45 -9.48 -6.80
CA PHE A 49 14.78 -9.64 -6.23
C PHE A 49 14.98 -10.97 -5.48
N GLY A 50 13.97 -11.85 -5.51
CA GLY A 50 14.05 -13.24 -5.05
C GLY A 50 13.46 -14.19 -6.10
N ASN A 51 12.86 -15.27 -5.66
CA ASN A 51 12.16 -16.22 -6.53
C ASN A 51 10.74 -15.73 -6.86
N TYR A 52 10.57 -15.09 -8.02
CA TYR A 52 9.30 -14.52 -8.45
C TYR A 52 8.29 -15.60 -8.88
N ASP A 53 7.21 -15.75 -8.10
CA ASP A 53 6.07 -16.61 -8.44
C ASP A 53 4.76 -15.83 -8.28
N PHE A 54 4.18 -15.39 -9.40
CA PHE A 54 2.96 -14.60 -9.40
C PHE A 54 1.78 -15.29 -8.69
N LYS A 55 1.68 -16.63 -8.75
CA LYS A 55 0.56 -17.34 -8.11
C LYS A 55 0.63 -17.20 -6.59
N LYS A 56 1.84 -17.24 -6.01
CA LYS A 56 2.06 -17.02 -4.57
C LYS A 56 1.95 -15.55 -4.17
N LEU A 57 2.29 -14.64 -5.07
CA LEU A 57 2.26 -13.19 -4.81
C LEU A 57 0.86 -12.59 -4.92
N LEU A 58 -0.02 -13.18 -5.74
CA LEU A 58 -1.35 -12.62 -6.02
C LEU A 58 -2.18 -12.38 -4.75
N PRO A 59 -2.34 -13.32 -3.80
CA PRO A 59 -3.13 -13.05 -2.59
C PRO A 59 -2.55 -11.90 -1.76
N ALA A 60 -1.22 -11.79 -1.67
CA ALA A 60 -0.57 -10.70 -0.95
C ALA A 60 -0.73 -9.35 -1.67
N ALA A 61 -0.62 -9.32 -3.00
CA ALA A 61 -0.86 -8.13 -3.81
C ALA A 61 -2.31 -7.62 -3.66
N LEU A 62 -3.29 -8.52 -3.63
CA LEU A 62 -4.68 -8.18 -3.35
C LEU A 62 -4.86 -7.68 -1.92
N ALA A 63 -4.24 -8.34 -0.93
CA ALA A 63 -4.34 -7.95 0.47
C ALA A 63 -3.85 -6.52 0.73
N VAL A 64 -2.70 -6.13 0.17
CA VAL A 64 -2.18 -4.76 0.35
C VAL A 64 -3.04 -3.70 -0.34
N GLU A 65 -3.71 -4.01 -1.45
CA GLU A 65 -4.63 -3.07 -2.10
C GLU A 65 -5.97 -2.97 -1.37
N PHE A 66 -6.53 -4.08 -0.90
CA PHE A 66 -7.70 -4.05 -0.02
C PHE A 66 -7.42 -3.24 1.25
N PHE A 67 -6.23 -3.40 1.81
CA PHE A 67 -5.78 -2.58 2.94
C PHE A 67 -5.74 -1.08 2.57
N ASN A 68 -5.16 -0.75 1.42
CA ASN A 68 -5.12 0.63 0.91
C ASN A 68 -6.54 1.21 0.77
N PHE A 69 -7.51 0.41 0.31
CA PHE A 69 -8.91 0.82 0.20
C PHE A 69 -9.55 1.02 1.58
N ALA A 70 -9.32 0.10 2.53
CA ALA A 70 -9.79 0.21 3.90
C ALA A 70 -9.29 1.52 4.55
N PHE A 71 -7.98 1.79 4.43
CA PHE A 71 -7.37 3.00 4.96
C PHE A 71 -8.00 4.26 4.35
N LYS A 72 -8.16 4.30 3.03
CA LYS A 72 -8.81 5.44 2.35
C LYS A 72 -10.24 5.64 2.85
N LYS A 73 -11.04 4.58 3.01
CA LYS A 73 -12.43 4.70 3.48
C LYS A 73 -12.55 5.12 4.94
N HIS A 74 -11.69 4.65 5.84
CA HIS A 74 -11.73 5.05 7.24
C HIS A 74 -11.20 6.48 7.48
N TYR A 75 -10.14 6.89 6.76
CA TYR A 75 -9.34 8.06 7.17
C TYR A 75 -9.22 9.19 6.13
N SER A 76 -9.48 8.95 4.84
CA SER A 76 -9.39 9.99 3.78
C SER A 76 -10.44 11.11 3.92
N HIS A 77 -11.58 10.83 4.56
CA HIS A 77 -12.67 11.80 4.73
C HIS A 77 -12.40 12.88 5.80
N GLN A 78 -11.33 12.72 6.60
CA GLN A 78 -11.14 13.55 7.79
C GLN A 78 -10.51 14.95 7.57
N PRO A 79 -9.59 15.21 6.60
CA PRO A 79 -8.93 16.52 6.57
C PRO A 79 -9.67 17.62 5.78
N ARG A 80 -10.41 17.28 4.71
CA ARG A 80 -10.98 18.29 3.80
C ARG A 80 -12.32 18.87 4.28
N GLN A 81 -13.17 18.08 4.92
CA GLN A 81 -14.51 18.55 5.31
C GLN A 81 -14.50 19.45 6.54
N ARG A 82 -13.56 19.27 7.47
CA ARG A 82 -13.41 20.19 8.60
C ARG A 82 -12.84 21.56 8.22
N ARG A 83 -12.07 21.66 7.13
CA ARG A 83 -11.48 22.94 6.66
C ARG A 83 -12.43 23.79 5.81
N ALA A 84 -13.44 23.19 5.17
CA ALA A 84 -14.30 23.90 4.21
C ALA A 84 -15.67 24.31 4.77
N GLY A 85 -15.94 24.10 6.06
CA GLY A 85 -17.26 24.41 6.64
C GLY A 85 -18.41 23.59 6.02
N ILE A 86 -18.10 22.49 5.33
CA ILE A 86 -19.11 21.58 4.75
C ILE A 86 -19.55 20.64 5.86
N THR A 87 -20.44 21.14 6.72
CA THR A 87 -21.20 20.34 7.68
C THR A 87 -22.31 19.61 6.95
N ALA A 88 -22.09 18.33 6.65
CA ALA A 88 -23.08 17.24 6.73
C ALA A 88 -22.60 15.99 5.97
N ILE A 89 -21.77 15.14 6.59
CA ILE A 89 -21.90 13.70 6.33
C ILE A 89 -23.03 13.24 7.26
N SER A 90 -24.06 12.59 6.72
CA SER A 90 -25.13 12.02 7.56
C SER A 90 -24.57 10.83 8.37
N HIS A 91 -25.08 10.60 9.58
CA HIS A 91 -24.67 9.44 10.39
C HIS A 91 -24.74 8.11 9.62
N GLN A 92 -25.71 7.99 8.71
CA GLN A 92 -25.86 6.83 7.85
C GLN A 92 -24.70 6.67 6.86
N GLN A 93 -24.22 7.76 6.25
CA GLN A 93 -23.04 7.74 5.37
C GLN A 93 -21.74 7.44 6.14
N THR A 94 -21.62 7.92 7.37
CA THR A 94 -20.47 7.59 8.26
C THR A 94 -20.46 6.11 8.62
N ASN A 95 -21.60 5.56 9.07
CA ASN A 95 -21.72 4.14 9.42
C ASN A 95 -21.46 3.23 8.21
N PHE A 96 -21.92 3.62 7.03
CA PHE A 96 -21.70 2.89 5.80
C PHE A 96 -20.21 2.83 5.40
N SER A 97 -19.48 3.94 5.55
CA SER A 97 -18.03 3.98 5.27
C SER A 97 -17.23 3.09 6.24
N LEU A 98 -17.66 3.00 7.49
CA LEU A 98 -17.04 2.11 8.50
C LEU A 98 -17.22 0.65 8.11
N ILE A 99 -18.45 0.21 7.77
CA ILE A 99 -18.74 -1.18 7.40
C ILE A 99 -17.95 -1.61 6.15
N ILE A 100 -17.85 -0.74 5.13
CA ILE A 100 -17.04 -1.01 3.93
C ILE A 100 -15.55 -1.12 4.27
N GLY A 101 -15.05 -0.25 5.14
CA GLY A 101 -13.68 -0.30 5.61
C GLY A 101 -13.37 -1.60 6.36
N ASP A 102 -14.26 -2.01 7.26
CA ASP A 102 -14.16 -3.28 8.00
C ASP A 102 -14.19 -4.49 7.05
N PHE A 103 -15.07 -4.47 6.04
CA PHE A 103 -15.09 -5.49 4.99
C PHE A 103 -13.73 -5.58 4.27
N TYR A 104 -13.15 -4.45 3.87
CA TYR A 104 -11.86 -4.44 3.19
C TYR A 104 -10.72 -4.94 4.09
N TYR A 105 -10.71 -4.60 5.38
CA TYR A 105 -9.75 -5.17 6.33
C TYR A 105 -9.92 -6.68 6.49
N ALA A 106 -11.16 -7.16 6.68
CA ALA A 106 -11.45 -8.59 6.80
C ALA A 106 -11.04 -9.34 5.52
N LYS A 107 -11.28 -8.75 4.35
CA LYS A 107 -10.89 -9.34 3.07
C LYS A 107 -9.38 -9.40 2.91
N ALA A 108 -8.66 -8.33 3.26
CA ALA A 108 -7.19 -8.31 3.24
C ALA A 108 -6.60 -9.41 4.14
N ILE A 109 -7.13 -9.58 5.36
CA ILE A 109 -6.70 -10.61 6.30
C ILE A 109 -7.03 -12.02 5.78
N SER A 110 -8.22 -12.22 5.21
CA SER A 110 -8.62 -13.49 4.60
C SER A 110 -7.66 -13.88 3.46
N LEU A 111 -7.35 -12.95 2.55
CA LEU A 111 -6.39 -13.18 1.48
C LEU A 111 -4.97 -13.46 2.02
N ALA A 112 -4.52 -12.71 3.03
CA ALA A 112 -3.23 -12.93 3.67
C ALA A 112 -3.15 -14.29 4.36
N SER A 113 -4.24 -14.76 4.98
CA SER A 113 -4.28 -16.07 5.63
C SER A 113 -4.08 -17.22 4.64
N SER A 114 -4.54 -17.06 3.39
CA SER A 114 -4.35 -18.06 2.33
C SER A 114 -2.88 -18.26 1.92
N LEU A 115 -1.99 -17.33 2.29
CA LEU A 115 -0.55 -17.47 2.07
C LEU A 115 0.08 -18.56 2.95
N ASN A 116 -0.62 -19.02 4.00
CA ASN A 116 -0.10 -19.96 5.00
C ASN A 116 1.26 -19.53 5.58
N ASN A 117 1.46 -18.21 5.75
CA ASN A 117 2.68 -17.62 6.24
C ASN A 117 2.36 -16.69 7.42
N VAL A 118 2.59 -17.16 8.64
CA VAL A 118 2.29 -16.42 9.88
C VAL A 118 3.00 -15.07 9.91
N ARG A 119 4.23 -14.99 9.39
CA ARG A 119 4.99 -13.74 9.34
C ARG A 119 4.33 -12.72 8.40
N ALA A 120 3.74 -13.14 7.29
CA ALA A 120 3.01 -12.23 6.40
C ALA A 120 1.76 -11.64 7.09
N ILE A 121 1.04 -12.46 7.87
CA ILE A 121 -0.13 -12.02 8.65
C ILE A 121 0.30 -11.04 9.75
N ASP A 122 1.36 -11.35 10.48
CA ASP A 122 1.90 -10.46 11.53
C ASP A 122 2.31 -9.11 10.94
N ILE A 123 3.04 -9.10 9.82
CA ILE A 123 3.43 -7.87 9.13
C ILE A 123 2.20 -7.00 8.85
N LEU A 124 1.14 -7.56 8.25
CA LEU A 124 -0.07 -6.82 7.93
C LEU A 124 -0.80 -6.33 9.19
N ALA A 125 -0.85 -7.14 10.26
CA ALA A 125 -1.45 -6.72 11.52
C ALA A 125 -0.70 -5.53 12.14
N GLN A 126 0.64 -5.56 12.13
CA GLN A 126 1.45 -4.43 12.58
C GLN A 126 1.19 -3.17 11.73
N THR A 127 1.01 -3.33 10.41
CA THR A 127 0.60 -2.24 9.52
C THR A 127 -0.73 -1.63 9.96
N ILE A 128 -1.75 -2.43 10.32
CA ILE A 128 -3.05 -1.92 10.84
C ILE A 128 -2.83 -1.10 12.11
N LEU A 129 -2.06 -1.64 13.05
CA LEU A 129 -1.78 -0.96 14.32
C LEU A 129 -1.07 0.38 14.10
N SER A 130 -0.09 0.41 13.19
CA SER A 130 0.60 1.61 12.76
C SER A 130 -0.37 2.68 12.23
N PHE A 131 -1.26 2.32 11.31
CA PHE A 131 -2.27 3.26 10.80
C PHE A 131 -3.23 3.75 11.88
N ALA A 132 -3.71 2.88 12.76
CA ALA A 132 -4.59 3.26 13.86
C ALA A 132 -3.89 4.27 14.80
N ARG A 133 -2.62 4.03 15.13
CA ARG A 133 -1.78 4.96 15.90
C ARG A 133 -1.60 6.29 15.17
N GLY A 134 -1.29 6.23 13.87
CA GLY A 134 -1.10 7.37 12.97
C GLY A 134 -2.27 8.36 12.94
N ASN A 135 -3.48 7.86 13.18
CA ASN A 135 -4.70 8.67 13.20
C ASN A 135 -5.13 9.11 14.62
N SER A 136 -4.34 8.80 15.65
CA SER A 136 -4.57 9.30 17.01
C SER A 136 -4.15 10.77 17.16
N GLU A 137 -4.84 11.55 17.99
CA GLU A 137 -4.62 13.00 18.12
C GLU A 137 -3.24 13.40 18.69
N LYS A 138 -2.52 12.47 19.34
CA LYS A 138 -1.32 12.76 20.14
C LYS A 138 0.01 12.79 19.37
N LEU A 139 0.03 12.44 18.09
CA LEU A 139 1.29 12.33 17.33
C LEU A 139 1.79 13.66 16.73
N SER A 140 3.09 13.83 16.57
CA SER A 140 3.65 14.91 15.76
C SER A 140 3.26 14.75 14.27
N VAL A 141 3.37 15.82 13.48
CA VAL A 141 3.09 15.77 12.03
C VAL A 141 3.97 14.74 11.33
N ALA A 142 5.24 14.65 11.72
CA ALA A 142 6.21 13.72 11.14
C ALA A 142 5.85 12.26 11.44
N GLU A 143 5.43 11.97 12.68
CA GLU A 143 4.99 10.62 13.07
C GLU A 143 3.75 10.19 12.28
N ARG A 144 2.74 11.06 12.16
CA ARG A 144 1.53 10.74 11.37
C ARG A 144 1.82 10.46 9.90
N LEU A 145 2.74 11.22 9.31
CA LEU A 145 3.20 11.00 7.93
C LEU A 145 3.88 9.63 7.80
N ARG A 146 4.74 9.27 8.75
CA ARG A 146 5.43 7.99 8.77
C ARG A 146 4.45 6.82 8.88
N GLU A 147 3.48 6.91 9.77
CA GLU A 147 2.44 5.88 9.91
C GLU A 147 1.58 5.77 8.65
N SER A 148 1.34 6.87 7.93
CA SER A 148 0.63 6.82 6.64
C SER A 148 1.46 6.21 5.51
N ALA A 149 2.78 6.26 5.61
CA ALA A 149 3.73 5.72 4.63
C ALA A 149 4.03 4.22 4.82
N VAL A 150 3.68 3.64 5.97
CA VAL A 150 4.08 2.27 6.35
C VAL A 150 3.56 1.18 5.41
N LEU A 151 2.46 1.40 4.70
CA LEU A 151 1.94 0.45 3.72
C LEU A 151 2.88 0.23 2.53
N TYR A 152 3.65 1.27 2.15
CA TYR A 152 4.62 1.17 1.07
C TYR A 152 5.79 0.27 1.47
N GLN A 153 6.29 0.44 2.71
CA GLN A 153 7.28 -0.46 3.31
C GLN A 153 6.75 -1.90 3.41
N THR A 154 5.52 -2.04 3.89
CA THR A 154 4.83 -3.34 4.04
C THR A 154 4.73 -4.06 2.70
N SER A 155 4.35 -3.35 1.64
CA SER A 155 4.24 -3.90 0.29
C SER A 155 5.57 -4.44 -0.21
N CYS A 156 6.65 -3.66 -0.05
CA CYS A 156 8.00 -4.12 -0.39
C CYS A 156 8.41 -5.34 0.42
N TRP A 157 8.16 -5.34 1.73
CA TRP A 157 8.56 -6.41 2.64
C TRP A 157 7.81 -7.71 2.36
N LEU A 158 6.51 -7.67 2.10
CA LEU A 158 5.75 -8.87 1.75
C LEU A 158 6.23 -9.47 0.43
N GLY A 159 6.57 -8.63 -0.54
CA GLY A 159 7.13 -9.07 -1.82
C GLY A 159 8.42 -9.86 -1.63
N THR A 160 9.37 -9.32 -0.86
CA THR A 160 10.66 -9.98 -0.58
C THR A 160 10.52 -11.20 0.33
N LEU A 161 9.60 -11.16 1.31
CA LEU A 161 9.32 -12.29 2.20
C LEU A 161 8.80 -13.50 1.42
N ILE A 162 7.83 -13.28 0.53
CA ILE A 162 7.19 -14.37 -0.24
C ILE A 162 8.15 -14.92 -1.30
N SER A 163 8.97 -14.07 -1.92
CA SER A 163 9.96 -14.51 -2.90
C SER A 163 11.23 -15.08 -2.29
N GLY A 164 11.45 -14.93 -0.97
CA GLY A 164 12.65 -15.39 -0.28
C GLY A 164 13.91 -14.64 -0.71
N ALA A 165 13.81 -13.31 -0.88
CA ALA A 165 14.98 -12.48 -1.19
C ALA A 165 15.96 -12.39 0.01
N ASP A 166 17.23 -12.13 -0.28
CA ASP A 166 18.28 -11.96 0.75
C ASP A 166 17.96 -10.85 1.76
N GLU A 167 18.37 -11.03 3.02
CA GLU A 167 18.09 -10.09 4.11
C GLU A 167 18.56 -8.65 3.80
N LYS A 168 19.71 -8.49 3.13
CA LYS A 168 20.21 -7.18 2.70
C LYS A 168 19.24 -6.50 1.72
N VAL A 169 18.67 -7.27 0.80
CA VAL A 169 17.68 -6.80 -0.17
C VAL A 169 16.37 -6.46 0.54
N VAL A 170 15.94 -7.32 1.48
CA VAL A 170 14.74 -7.09 2.30
C VAL A 170 14.81 -5.75 3.03
N GLU A 171 15.88 -5.49 3.77
CA GLU A 171 16.04 -4.24 4.51
C GLU A 171 16.19 -3.03 3.59
N THR A 172 16.89 -3.18 2.46
CA THR A 172 17.01 -2.10 1.47
C THR A 172 15.66 -1.75 0.86
N LEU A 173 14.82 -2.74 0.52
CA LEU A 173 13.49 -2.51 -0.06
C LEU A 173 12.47 -2.01 0.97
N LYS A 174 12.59 -2.40 2.25
CA LYS A 174 11.83 -1.80 3.36
C LYS A 174 12.17 -0.31 3.52
N ALA A 175 13.44 0.04 3.45
CA ALA A 175 13.90 1.43 3.50
C ALA A 175 13.45 2.22 2.26
N TYR A 176 13.55 1.63 1.06
CA TYR A 176 13.02 2.23 -0.16
C TYR A 176 11.52 2.53 -0.02
N GLY A 177 10.73 1.54 0.42
CA GLY A 177 9.27 1.65 0.54
C GLY A 177 8.85 2.76 1.50
N ILE A 178 9.43 2.83 2.70
CA ILE A 178 9.07 3.89 3.66
C ILE A 178 9.45 5.28 3.14
N ASN A 179 10.62 5.44 2.50
CA ASN A 179 11.02 6.74 1.96
C ASN A 179 10.14 7.16 0.78
N LEU A 180 9.72 6.22 -0.09
CA LEU A 180 8.79 6.48 -1.17
C LEU A 180 7.40 6.90 -0.64
N GLY A 181 6.89 6.19 0.36
CA GLY A 181 5.62 6.55 1.01
C GLY A 181 5.69 7.95 1.64
N MET A 182 6.77 8.26 2.36
CA MET A 182 7.00 9.58 2.94
C MET A 182 7.06 10.67 1.86
N PHE A 183 7.76 10.40 0.76
CA PHE A 183 7.83 11.33 -0.38
C PHE A 183 6.42 11.65 -0.92
N TYR A 184 5.57 10.65 -1.16
CA TYR A 184 4.21 10.88 -1.64
C TYR A 184 3.32 11.60 -0.62
N GLU A 185 3.39 11.23 0.65
CA GLU A 185 2.58 11.87 1.71
C GLU A 185 2.98 13.34 1.93
N ILE A 186 4.27 13.66 1.81
CA ILE A 186 4.77 15.02 1.89
C ILE A 186 4.38 15.82 0.64
N LYS A 187 4.57 15.27 -0.57
CA LYS A 187 4.23 15.95 -1.83
C LYS A 187 2.75 16.35 -1.91
N LYS A 188 1.86 15.61 -1.23
CA LYS A 188 0.44 15.99 -1.07
C LYS A 188 0.22 17.25 -0.22
N ARG A 189 1.19 17.66 0.62
CA ARG A 189 1.09 18.74 1.61
C ARG A 189 2.03 19.92 1.35
N SER A 190 3.28 19.69 0.91
CA SER A 190 4.32 20.71 0.65
C SER A 190 5.50 20.12 -0.16
N ASN A 191 6.26 20.94 -0.89
CA ASN A 191 7.37 20.48 -1.75
C ASN A 191 8.74 20.44 -1.05
N ASP A 192 9.07 21.40 -0.18
CA ASP A 192 10.47 21.59 0.28
C ASP A 192 11.05 20.43 1.08
N THR A 193 10.19 19.64 1.76
CA THR A 193 10.62 18.50 2.58
C THR A 193 10.68 17.18 1.81
N ALA A 194 10.17 17.12 0.57
CA ALA A 194 10.16 15.91 -0.24
C ALA A 194 11.56 15.54 -0.75
N GLU A 195 12.43 16.53 -0.97
CA GLU A 195 13.77 16.32 -1.55
C GLU A 195 14.68 15.46 -0.67
N THR A 196 14.54 15.55 0.65
CA THR A 196 15.28 14.68 1.60
C THR A 196 14.94 13.21 1.35
N TYR A 197 13.66 12.90 1.15
CA TYR A 197 13.21 11.54 0.90
C TYR A 197 13.57 11.08 -0.51
N LYS A 198 13.54 11.96 -1.51
CA LYS A 198 14.05 11.67 -2.86
C LYS A 198 15.50 11.20 -2.81
N ASN A 199 16.36 11.93 -2.09
CA ASN A 199 17.76 11.56 -1.89
C ASN A 199 17.93 10.21 -1.17
N ASN A 200 17.13 9.92 -0.15
CA ASN A 200 17.15 8.63 0.54
C ASN A 200 16.72 7.48 -0.38
N ILE A 201 15.69 7.67 -1.21
CA ILE A 201 15.26 6.68 -2.20
C ILE A 201 16.42 6.38 -3.17
N LEU A 202 17.07 7.40 -3.72
CA LEU A 202 18.21 7.23 -4.63
C LEU A 202 19.38 6.48 -3.96
N LYS A 203 19.67 6.76 -2.68
CA LYS A 203 20.67 6.00 -1.92
C LYS A 203 20.29 4.53 -1.79
N THR A 204 19.04 4.22 -1.44
CA THR A 204 18.57 2.82 -1.32
C THR A 204 18.61 2.08 -2.66
N LEU A 205 18.24 2.73 -3.77
CA LEU A 205 18.33 2.14 -5.10
C LEU A 205 19.76 1.74 -5.47
N ARG A 206 20.77 2.55 -5.12
CA ARG A 206 22.18 2.23 -5.39
C ARG A 206 22.65 0.94 -4.71
N LEU A 207 22.05 0.58 -3.57
CA LEU A 207 22.39 -0.64 -2.82
C LEU A 207 21.72 -1.90 -3.37
N LEU A 208 20.68 -1.76 -4.21
CA LEU A 208 19.99 -2.90 -4.81
C LEU A 208 20.79 -3.51 -5.96
N PRO A 209 20.77 -4.85 -6.12
CA PRO A 209 21.30 -5.52 -7.30
C PRO A 209 20.71 -4.96 -8.60
N GLU A 210 21.49 -4.98 -9.68
CA GLU A 210 20.99 -4.56 -11.00
C GLU A 210 20.04 -5.61 -11.58
N ASN A 211 18.81 -5.19 -11.85
CA ASN A 211 17.82 -5.96 -12.59
C ASN A 211 16.77 -5.01 -13.19
N ASP A 212 15.84 -5.53 -13.99
CA ASP A 212 14.79 -4.68 -14.57
C ASP A 212 13.82 -4.13 -13.52
N ALA A 213 13.65 -4.81 -12.37
CA ALA A 213 12.79 -4.32 -11.30
C ALA A 213 13.34 -3.04 -10.66
N LYS A 214 14.66 -2.93 -10.48
CA LYS A 214 15.33 -1.71 -10.01
C LYS A 214 15.06 -0.51 -10.92
N LYS A 215 15.13 -0.72 -12.25
CA LYS A 215 14.80 0.33 -13.24
C LYS A 215 13.35 0.79 -13.09
N GLU A 216 12.42 -0.15 -12.94
CA GLU A 216 11.00 0.18 -12.73
C GLU A 216 10.73 0.90 -11.40
N LEU A 217 11.44 0.52 -10.32
CA LEU A 217 11.39 1.23 -9.04
C LEU A 217 11.92 2.66 -9.18
N GLN A 218 12.95 2.89 -10.00
CA GLN A 218 13.46 4.23 -10.27
C GLN A 218 12.41 5.10 -11.00
N LEU A 219 11.63 4.52 -11.92
CA LEU A 219 10.56 5.21 -12.63
C LEU A 219 9.36 5.59 -11.73
N LEU A 220 9.28 5.07 -10.51
CA LEU A 220 8.25 5.49 -9.54
C LEU A 220 8.59 6.82 -8.86
N ILE A 221 9.83 7.29 -8.96
CA ILE A 221 10.25 8.56 -8.38
C ILE A 221 9.82 9.68 -9.34
N PRO A 222 8.85 10.52 -8.99
CA PRO A 222 8.48 11.65 -9.82
C PRO A 222 9.61 12.68 -9.86
N ASP A 223 9.67 13.44 -10.95
CA ASP A 223 10.51 14.64 -11.03
C ASP A 223 10.21 15.61 -9.87
#